data_AF-A0A1M6NNU9-F1
#
_entry.id   AF-A0A1M6NNU9-F1
#
_cell.length_a   1.000
_cell.length_b   1.000
_cell.length_c   1.000
_cell.angle_alpha   90.00
_cell.angle_beta   90.00
_cell.angle_gamma   90.00
#
_symmetry.space_group_name_H-M   'P 1'
#
loop_
_entity.id
_entity.type
_entity.pdbx_description
1 polymer ?
#
loop_
_entity_poly.entity_id
_entity_poly.type
_entity_poly.pdbx_seq_one_letter_code
_entity_poly.pdbx_strand_id
1 'polypeptide(L)'
;MNDVVFTPQSWVAASERVQEASDAFSRGAHRVTVAAAIAAPSSSPVDAAAVRGDSGLLIPWYELVGKAVEALNSDASKMAATGANYAQMEERGTRAAERFWS
;
A
#
# COMPACT_ATOMS: atom_id res chain seq x y z
N MET A 1 -12.28 -1.70 21.76
CA MET A 1 -11.41 -0.94 20.85
C MET A 1 -10.69 0.08 21.72
N ASN A 2 -9.36 0.05 21.77
CA ASN A 2 -8.64 1.18 22.35
C ASN A 2 -8.74 2.32 21.35
N ASP A 3 -9.19 3.49 21.79
CA ASP A 3 -9.22 4.69 20.95
C ASP A 3 -7.80 4.98 20.48
N VAL A 4 -7.61 4.93 19.15
CA VAL A 4 -6.36 5.39 18.55
C VAL A 4 -6.36 6.91 18.64
N VAL A 5 -5.69 7.43 19.67
CA VAL A 5 -5.51 8.87 19.81
C VAL A 5 -4.56 9.35 18.72
N PHE A 6 -5.06 10.23 17.85
CA PHE A 6 -4.23 10.89 16.85
C PHE A 6 -3.18 11.77 17.54
N THR A 7 -1.91 11.52 17.21
CA THR A 7 -0.82 12.48 17.38
C THR A 7 -0.01 12.57 16.09
N PRO A 8 0.60 13.73 15.77
CA PRO A 8 1.43 13.86 14.56
C PRO A 8 2.47 12.75 14.41
N GLN A 9 3.15 12.42 15.50
CA GLN A 9 4.16 11.36 15.57
C GLN A 9 3.56 9.96 15.35
N SER A 10 2.39 9.68 15.93
CA SER A 10 1.72 8.38 15.74
C SER A 10 1.32 8.15 14.28
N TRP A 11 0.95 9.20 13.55
CA TRP A 11 0.57 9.14 12.14
C TRP A 11 1.76 8.91 11.23
N VAL A 12 2.89 9.56 11.52
CA VAL A 12 4.17 9.29 10.82
C VAL A 12 4.59 7.83 11.06
N ALA A 13 4.62 7.37 12.31
CA ALA A 13 4.98 5.98 12.63
C ALA A 13 3.99 4.94 12.05
N ALA A 14 2.72 5.31 11.86
CA ALA A 14 1.75 4.45 11.20
C ALA A 14 1.94 4.45 9.67
N SER A 15 2.35 5.58 9.07
CA SER A 15 2.68 5.64 7.65
C SER A 15 3.85 4.72 7.27
N GLU A 16 4.88 4.64 8.11
CA GLU A 16 6.02 3.74 7.94
C GLU A 16 5.57 2.28 7.94
N ARG A 17 4.69 1.90 8.87
CA ARG A 17 4.12 0.54 8.93
C ARG A 17 3.27 0.20 7.71
N VAL A 18 2.51 1.16 7.17
CA VAL A 18 1.75 0.96 5.93
C VAL A 18 2.71 0.80 4.74
N GLN A 19 3.81 1.57 4.70
CA GLN A 19 4.83 1.43 3.66
C GLN A 19 5.51 0.07 3.73
N GLU A 20 5.88 -0.40 4.92
CA GLU A 20 6.44 -1.74 5.14
C GLU A 20 5.47 -2.85 4.68
N ALA A 21 4.17 -2.69 4.97
CA ALA A 21 3.13 -3.61 4.52
C ALA A 21 2.99 -3.60 2.99
N SER A 22 3.04 -2.44 2.35
CA SER A 22 3.03 -2.29 0.89
C SER A 22 4.21 -3.02 0.25
N ASP A 23 5.41 -2.82 0.79
CA ASP A 23 6.64 -3.48 0.33
C ASP A 23 6.59 -5.00 0.52
N ALA A 24 6.09 -5.46 1.67
CA ALA A 24 5.92 -6.87 1.96
C ALA A 24 4.89 -7.52 1.01
N PHE A 25 3.78 -6.83 0.75
CA PHE A 25 2.77 -7.28 -0.20
C PHE A 25 3.34 -7.38 -1.61
N SER A 26 4.06 -6.35 -2.07
CA SER A 26 4.70 -6.35 -3.39
C SER A 26 5.70 -7.50 -3.55
N ARG A 27 6.57 -7.74 -2.55
CA ARG A 27 7.49 -8.89 -2.56
C ARG A 27 6.77 -10.23 -2.55
N GLY A 28 5.70 -10.37 -1.78
CA GLY A 28 4.89 -11.59 -1.71
C GLY A 28 4.18 -11.88 -3.03
N ALA A 29 3.63 -10.84 -3.66
CA ALA A 29 2.96 -10.92 -4.96
C ALA A 29 3.94 -11.16 -6.12
N HIS A 30 5.22 -10.77 -5.96
CA HIS A 30 6.22 -10.81 -7.02
C HIS A 30 6.27 -12.16 -7.76
N ARG A 31 6.30 -13.27 -7.00
CA ARG A 31 6.39 -14.62 -7.57
C ARG A 31 5.22 -14.97 -8.49
N VAL A 32 4.03 -14.44 -8.20
CA VAL A 32 2.84 -14.65 -9.02
C VAL A 32 2.82 -13.66 -10.18
N THR A 33 3.30 -12.43 -9.97
CA THR A 33 3.36 -11.41 -11.04
C THR A 33 4.34 -11.72 -12.16
N VAL A 34 5.36 -12.53 -11.90
CA VAL A 34 6.37 -12.94 -12.89
C VAL A 34 6.22 -14.38 -13.34
N ALA A 35 5.20 -15.08 -12.84
CA ALA A 35 4.93 -16.45 -13.25
C ALA A 35 4.56 -16.49 -14.73
N ALA A 36 5.15 -17.41 -15.46
CA ALA A 36 4.71 -17.71 -16.82
C ALA A 36 3.33 -18.38 -16.76
N ALA A 37 2.50 -18.10 -17.77
CA ALA A 37 1.24 -18.82 -17.94
C ALA A 37 1.51 -20.33 -18.04
N ILE A 38 0.58 -21.12 -17.52
CA ILE A 38 0.65 -22.59 -17.57
C ILE A 38 0.65 -23.02 -19.04
N ALA A 39 1.59 -23.89 -19.41
CA ALA A 39 1.62 -24.55 -20.70
C ALA A 39 1.27 -26.03 -20.53
N ALA A 40 0.42 -26.55 -21.40
CA ALA A 40 0.02 -27.96 -21.40
C ALA A 40 0.84 -28.77 -22.41
N PRO A 41 1.35 -29.97 -22.03
CA PRO A 41 2.07 -30.85 -22.94
C PRO A 41 1.15 -31.67 -23.86
N SER A 42 -0.17 -31.65 -23.62
CA SER A 42 -1.15 -32.49 -24.31
C SER A 42 -2.27 -31.68 -24.96
N SER A 43 -2.92 -32.26 -25.97
CA SER A 43 -4.10 -31.69 -26.64
C SER A 43 -5.42 -32.02 -25.93
N SER A 44 -5.37 -32.48 -24.69
CA SER A 44 -6.57 -32.76 -23.89
C SER A 44 -7.46 -31.51 -23.79
N PRO A 45 -8.78 -31.62 -24.01
CA PRO A 45 -9.71 -30.50 -23.83
C PRO A 45 -9.71 -29.93 -22.42
N VAL A 46 -9.41 -30.75 -21.41
CA VAL A 46 -9.30 -30.32 -20.00
C VAL A 46 -8.07 -29.44 -19.81
N ASP A 47 -6.92 -29.85 -20.34
CA ASP A 47 -5.69 -29.08 -20.27
C ASP A 47 -5.83 -27.75 -21.03
N ALA A 48 -6.47 -27.76 -22.20
CA ALA A 48 -6.74 -26.55 -22.97
C ALA A 48 -7.68 -25.58 -22.23
N ALA A 49 -8.65 -26.08 -21.46
CA ALA A 49 -9.50 -25.25 -20.61
C ALA A 49 -8.72 -24.63 -19.44
N ALA A 50 -7.84 -25.39 -18.80
CA ALA A 50 -6.99 -24.89 -17.72
C ALA A 50 -6.05 -23.77 -18.18
N VAL A 51 -5.36 -23.96 -19.32
CA VAL A 51 -4.46 -22.94 -19.91
C VAL A 51 -5.21 -21.64 -20.25
N ARG A 52 -6.40 -21.75 -20.84
CA ARG A 52 -7.25 -20.57 -21.13
C ARG A 52 -7.69 -19.86 -19.84
N GLY A 53 -8.09 -20.62 -18.83
CA GLY A 53 -8.48 -20.07 -17.53
C GLY A 53 -7.34 -19.29 -16.89
N ASP A 54 -6.17 -19.88 -16.80
CA ASP A 54 -4.96 -19.25 -16.25
C ASP A 54 -4.58 -17.97 -17.01
N SER A 55 -4.50 -18.05 -18.34
CA SER A 55 -4.18 -16.90 -19.19
C SER A 55 -5.19 -15.76 -19.05
N GLY A 56 -6.48 -16.09 -18.88
CA GLY A 56 -7.54 -15.10 -18.69
C GLY A 56 -7.52 -14.39 -17.34
N LEU A 57 -6.91 -15.00 -16.32
CA LEU A 57 -6.80 -14.45 -14.97
C LEU A 57 -5.51 -13.64 -14.76
N LEU A 58 -4.49 -13.88 -15.58
CA LEU A 58 -3.16 -13.30 -15.42
C LEU A 58 -3.17 -11.76 -15.42
N ILE A 59 -3.81 -11.14 -16.41
CA ILE A 59 -3.91 -9.67 -16.52
C ILE A 59 -4.74 -9.06 -15.38
N PRO A 60 -5.98 -9.54 -15.11
CA PRO A 60 -6.77 -9.06 -13.97
C PRO A 60 -6.03 -9.15 -12.63
N TRP A 61 -5.25 -10.21 -12.42
CA TRP A 61 -4.44 -10.38 -11.23
C TRP A 61 -3.36 -9.29 -11.10
N TYR A 62 -2.63 -9.00 -12.19
CA TYR A 62 -1.60 -7.96 -12.18
C TYR A 62 -2.19 -6.57 -11.89
N GLU A 63 -3.34 -6.25 -12.48
CA GLU A 63 -4.04 -5.00 -12.20
C GLU A 63 -4.47 -4.90 -10.74
N LEU A 64 -4.96 -6.00 -10.15
CA LEU A 64 -5.39 -6.04 -8.75
C LEU A 64 -4.22 -5.82 -7.80
N VAL A 65 -3.09 -6.49 -8.04
CA VAL A 65 -1.85 -6.28 -7.27
C VAL A 65 -1.37 -4.83 -7.40
N GLY A 66 -1.35 -4.28 -8.61
CA GLY A 66 -0.97 -2.90 -8.87
C GLY A 66 -1.82 -1.89 -8.10
N LYS A 67 -3.15 -2.03 -8.18
CA LYS A 67 -4.11 -1.18 -7.45
C LYS A 67 -3.94 -1.25 -5.94
N ALA A 68 -3.67 -2.43 -5.39
CA ALA A 68 -3.43 -2.59 -3.95
C ALA A 68 -2.15 -1.88 -3.50
N VAL A 69 -1.05 -2.02 -4.25
CA VAL A 69 0.21 -1.31 -3.96
C VAL A 69 0.03 0.20 -4.07
N GLU A 70 -0.66 0.67 -5.11
CA GLU A 70 -0.94 2.09 -5.31
C GLU A 70 -1.75 2.68 -4.14
N ALA A 71 -2.81 1.98 -3.70
CA ALA A 71 -3.63 2.41 -2.58
C ALA A 71 -2.84 2.49 -1.27
N LEU A 72 -2.05 1.47 -0.94
CA LEU A 72 -1.23 1.44 0.27
C LEU A 72 -0.18 2.56 0.28
N ASN A 73 0.50 2.78 -0.84
CA ASN A 73 1.47 3.87 -0.96
C ASN A 73 0.81 5.25 -0.89
N SER A 74 -0.39 5.39 -1.47
CA SER A 74 -1.18 6.62 -1.37
C SER A 74 -1.54 6.93 0.08
N ASP A 75 -2.00 5.93 0.83
CA ASP A 75 -2.39 6.09 2.23
C ASP A 75 -1.18 6.39 3.11
N ALA A 76 -0.07 5.67 2.95
CA ALA A 76 1.18 5.97 3.65
C ALA A 76 1.63 7.42 3.40
N SER A 77 1.63 7.86 2.15
CA SER A 77 2.02 9.24 1.79
C SER A 77 1.11 10.28 2.45
N LYS A 78 -0.22 10.09 2.40
CA LYS A 78 -1.18 11.00 3.04
C LYS A 78 -0.99 11.04 4.56
N MET A 79 -0.75 9.90 5.19
CA MET A 79 -0.52 9.82 6.63
C MET A 79 0.75 10.57 7.04
N ALA A 80 1.85 10.35 6.32
CA ALA A 80 3.11 11.05 6.55
C ALA A 80 2.95 12.57 6.38
N ALA A 81 2.33 13.01 5.28
CA ALA A 81 2.07 14.43 5.01
C ALA A 81 1.18 15.06 6.08
N THR A 82 0.13 14.36 6.51
CA THR A 82 -0.77 14.82 7.57
C THR A 82 -0.01 14.99 8.88
N GLY A 83 0.74 13.97 9.31
CA GLY A 83 1.55 14.05 10.53
C GLY A 83 2.55 15.21 10.49
N ALA A 84 3.28 15.37 9.38
CA ALA A 84 4.24 16.46 9.22
C ALA A 84 3.59 17.84 9.25
N ASN A 85 2.43 18.01 8.58
CA ASN A 85 1.71 19.28 8.55
C ASN A 85 1.19 19.68 9.93
N TYR A 86 0.60 18.75 10.70
CA TYR A 86 0.13 19.04 12.05
C TYR A 86 1.30 19.40 12.99
N ALA A 87 2.41 18.66 12.94
CA ALA A 87 3.59 18.97 13.74
C ALA A 87 4.12 20.39 13.46
N GLN A 88 4.17 20.81 12.19
CA GLN A 88 4.58 22.16 11.82
C GLN A 88 3.59 23.24 12.31
N MET A 89 2.29 22.96 12.26
CA MET A 89 1.27 23.90 12.73
C MET A 89 1.34 24.09 14.26
N GLU A 90 1.54 23.01 15.02
CA GLU A 90 1.73 23.07 16.48
C GLU A 90 2.99 23.88 16.85
N GLU A 91 4.10 23.67 16.15
CA GLU A 91 5.33 24.43 16.35
C GLU A 91 5.16 25.92 16.01
N ARG A 92 4.43 26.24 14.93
CA ARG A 92 4.12 27.63 14.56
C ARG A 92 3.19 28.29 15.58
N GLY A 93 2.18 27.57 16.06
CA GLY A 93 1.26 28.04 17.08
C GLY A 93 1.97 28.35 18.40
N THR A 94 2.85 27.45 18.84
CA THR A 94 3.67 27.64 20.05
C THR A 94 4.56 28.87 19.92
N ARG A 95 5.31 28.99 18.81
CA ARG A 95 6.15 30.17 18.58
C ARG A 95 5.37 31.49 18.46
N ALA A 96 4.15 31.45 17.91
CA ALA A 96 3.30 32.63 17.86
C ALA A 96 2.79 33.02 19.25
N ALA A 97 2.39 32.05 20.07
CA ALA A 97 1.98 32.27 21.46
C ALA A 97 3.12 32.91 22.27
N GLU A 98 4.33 32.36 22.18
CA GLU A 98 5.54 32.89 22.82
C GLU A 98 5.91 34.31 22.36
N ARG A 99 5.50 34.74 21.15
CA ARG A 99 5.85 36.07 20.64
C ARG A 99 4.91 37.17 21.07
N PHE A 100 3.66 36.85 21.33
CA PHE A 100 2.58 37.84 21.47
C PHE A 100 1.89 37.80 22.84
N TRP A 101 2.04 36.70 23.60
CA TRP A 101 1.34 36.50 24.86
C TRP A 101 2.22 35.96 26.00
N SER A 102 3.55 35.98 25.87
CA SER A 102 4.50 35.63 26.94
C SER A 102 4.81 36.80 27.87
#